data_AF-A0A1A2G448-F1
#
_entry.id   AF-A0A1A2G448-F1
#
_cell.length_a   1.000
_cell.length_b   1.000
_cell.length_c   1.000
_cell.angle_alpha   90.00
_cell.angle_beta   90.00
_cell.angle_gamma   90.00
#
_symmetry.space_group_name_H-M   'P 1'
#
loop_
_entity.id
_entity.type
_entity.pdbx_description
1 polymer ?
#
loop_
_entity_poly.entity_id
_entity_poly.type
_entity_poly.pdbx_seq_one_letter_code
_entity_poly.pdbx_strand_id
1 'polypeptide(L)'
;MTVYDNTVPAIDCVDFVRLVDDLVDADPQQWGPIVAKHLEDCPPCLVYLQQMLDLKILLNHVFQGERLSDEHVAGVINAIDDFKKGRHG
;
A
#
# COMPACT_ATOMS: atom_id res chain seq x y z
N MET A 1 -27.16 5.86 -22.77
CA MET A 1 -25.76 5.98 -23.20
C MET A 1 -25.41 7.47 -23.19
N THR A 2 -24.83 7.97 -22.11
CA THR A 2 -24.44 9.37 -21.95
C THR A 2 -23.02 9.56 -22.47
N VAL A 3 -22.78 10.67 -23.15
CA VAL A 3 -21.53 11.01 -23.87
C VAL A 3 -20.29 11.10 -22.96
N TYR A 4 -20.47 11.07 -21.63
CA TYR A 4 -19.40 11.07 -20.63
C TYR A 4 -18.53 9.81 -20.62
N ASP A 5 -19.01 8.72 -21.24
CA ASP A 5 -18.34 7.42 -21.17
C ASP A 5 -17.02 7.34 -21.96
N ASN A 6 -16.82 8.24 -22.93
CA ASN A 6 -15.73 8.13 -23.92
C ASN A 6 -14.44 8.92 -23.60
N THR A 7 -14.35 9.62 -22.45
CA THR A 7 -13.21 10.52 -22.16
C THR A 7 -12.20 9.95 -21.16
N VAL A 8 -12.52 8.84 -20.50
CA VAL A 8 -11.62 8.14 -19.57
C VAL A 8 -10.93 7.00 -20.32
N PRO A 9 -9.59 7.01 -20.47
CA PRO A 9 -8.87 5.91 -21.10
C PRO A 9 -9.21 4.59 -20.42
N ALA A 10 -9.61 3.57 -21.18
CA ALA A 10 -9.88 2.26 -20.61
C ALA A 10 -8.54 1.61 -20.21
N ILE A 11 -8.40 1.23 -18.94
CA ILE A 11 -7.34 0.32 -18.49
C ILE A 11 -7.81 -1.11 -18.81
N ASP A 12 -6.98 -1.92 -19.45
CA ASP A 12 -7.26 -3.35 -19.58
C ASP A 12 -6.90 -4.11 -18.29
N CYS A 13 -7.47 -5.30 -18.08
CA CYS A 13 -7.26 -6.05 -16.84
C CYS A 13 -5.79 -6.41 -16.60
N VAL A 14 -4.98 -6.59 -17.65
CA VAL A 14 -3.56 -6.95 -17.52
C VAL A 14 -2.77 -5.75 -17.02
N ASP A 15 -3.06 -4.56 -17.54
CA ASP A 15 -2.49 -3.31 -17.09
C ASP A 15 -2.95 -2.95 -15.67
N PHE A 16 -4.22 -3.21 -15.34
CA PHE A 16 -4.71 -3.05 -13.99
C PHE A 16 -3.93 -3.92 -13.00
N VAL A 17 -3.75 -5.22 -13.29
CA VAL A 17 -3.01 -6.14 -12.41
C VAL A 17 -1.58 -5.66 -12.14
N ARG A 18 -0.93 -5.01 -13.12
CA ARG A 18 0.41 -4.43 -12.92
C ARG A 18 0.41 -3.23 -11.98
N LEU A 19 -0.68 -2.47 -11.93
CA LEU A 19 -0.86 -1.31 -11.05
C LEU A 19 -1.27 -1.71 -9.62
N VAL A 20 -1.78 -2.93 -9.41
CA VAL A 20 -2.34 -3.35 -8.11
C VAL A 20 -1.32 -3.24 -6.98
N ASP A 21 -0.04 -3.50 -7.23
CA ASP A 21 1.02 -3.35 -6.22
C ASP A 21 1.08 -1.90 -5.69
N ASP A 22 1.12 -0.93 -6.60
CA ASP A 22 1.10 0.50 -6.26
C ASP A 22 -0.22 0.90 -5.56
N LEU A 23 -1.36 0.35 -6.02
CA LEU A 23 -2.68 0.66 -5.45
C LEU A 23 -2.84 0.13 -4.02
N VAL A 24 -2.27 -1.04 -3.73
CA VAL A 24 -2.29 -1.66 -2.39
C VAL A 24 -1.52 -0.82 -1.37
N ASP A 25 -0.53 -0.05 -1.81
CA ASP A 25 0.28 0.84 -0.98
C ASP A 25 -0.25 2.29 -0.91
N ALA A 26 -1.03 2.72 -1.91
CA ALA A 26 -1.64 4.04 -1.95
C ALA A 26 -2.92 4.14 -1.07
N ASP A 27 -3.25 5.37 -0.67
CA ASP A 27 -4.57 5.67 -0.09
C ASP A 27 -5.66 5.49 -1.16
N PRO A 28 -6.77 4.75 -0.89
CA PRO A 28 -7.88 4.63 -1.82
C PRO A 28 -8.43 5.95 -2.38
N GLN A 29 -8.31 7.06 -1.63
CA GLN A 29 -8.70 8.39 -2.10
C GLN A 29 -7.80 8.92 -3.24
N GLN A 30 -6.64 8.30 -3.46
CA GLN A 30 -5.63 8.72 -4.45
C GLN A 30 -5.64 7.88 -5.74
N TRP A 31 -6.43 6.80 -5.81
CA TRP A 31 -6.42 5.87 -6.96
C TRP A 31 -6.84 6.51 -8.30
N GLY A 32 -7.45 7.69 -8.25
CA GLY A 32 -7.79 8.45 -9.44
C GLY A 32 -9.01 7.89 -10.21
N PRO A 33 -9.60 8.70 -11.09
CA PRO A 33 -10.88 8.39 -11.73
C PRO A 33 -10.80 7.22 -12.73
N ILE A 34 -9.63 6.97 -13.33
CA ILE A 34 -9.46 5.88 -14.30
C ILE A 34 -9.55 4.51 -13.62
N VAL A 35 -8.89 4.35 -12.47
CA VAL A 35 -8.92 3.12 -11.68
C VAL A 35 -10.31 2.91 -11.08
N ALA A 36 -10.93 3.97 -10.54
CA ALA A 36 -12.29 3.90 -10.02
C ALA A 36 -13.29 3.40 -11.07
N LYS A 37 -13.20 3.93 -12.30
CA LYS A 37 -14.04 3.46 -13.42
C LYS A 37 -13.78 2.00 -13.77
N HIS A 38 -12.50 1.58 -13.87
CA HIS A 38 -12.18 0.18 -14.15
C HIS A 38 -12.74 -0.78 -13.08
N LEU A 39 -12.68 -0.39 -11.81
CA LEU A 39 -13.22 -1.19 -10.70
C LEU A 39 -14.75 -1.30 -10.72
N GLU A 40 -15.45 -0.26 -11.17
CA GLU A 40 -16.90 -0.27 -11.40
C GLU A 40 -17.27 -1.20 -12.57
N ASP A 41 -16.53 -1.10 -13.67
CA ASP A 41 -16.80 -1.83 -14.92
C ASP A 41 -16.28 -3.29 -14.89
N CYS A 42 -15.34 -3.62 -14.01
CA CYS A 42 -14.69 -4.93 -13.93
C CYS A 42 -14.71 -5.53 -12.51
N PRO A 43 -15.81 -6.18 -12.11
CA PRO A 43 -15.91 -6.84 -10.80
C PRO A 43 -14.79 -7.85 -10.49
N PRO A 44 -14.26 -8.65 -11.43
CA PRO A 44 -13.12 -9.53 -11.16
C PRO A 44 -11.87 -8.79 -10.67
N CYS A 45 -11.55 -7.63 -11.26
CA CYS A 45 -10.40 -6.81 -10.87
C CYS A 45 -10.60 -6.18 -9.48
N LEU A 46 -11.83 -5.82 -9.13
CA LEU A 46 -12.17 -5.37 -7.77
C LEU A 46 -11.95 -6.47 -6.73
N VAL A 47 -12.42 -7.68 -7.00
CA VAL A 47 -12.20 -8.82 -6.11
C VAL A 47 -10.70 -9.10 -5.97
N TYR A 48 -9.95 -9.05 -7.07
CA TYR A 48 -8.51 -9.23 -7.04
C TYR A 48 -7.81 -8.17 -6.17
N LEU A 49 -8.13 -6.89 -6.33
CA LEU A 49 -7.57 -5.82 -5.50
C LEU A 49 -7.91 -6.01 -4.01
N GLN A 50 -9.15 -6.39 -3.70
CA GLN A 50 -9.57 -6.69 -2.33
C GLN A 50 -8.77 -7.86 -1.73
N GLN A 51 -8.55 -8.93 -2.49
CA GLN A 51 -7.73 -10.07 -2.05
C GLN A 51 -6.28 -9.66 -1.74
N MET A 52 -5.70 -8.76 -2.54
CA MET A 52 -4.34 -8.27 -2.31
C MET A 52 -4.26 -7.37 -1.06
N LEU A 53 -5.27 -6.54 -0.81
CA LEU A 53 -5.39 -5.75 0.43
C LEU A 53 -5.55 -6.65 1.66
N ASP A 54 -6.40 -7.66 1.59
CA ASP A 54 -6.59 -8.64 2.67
C ASP A 54 -5.28 -9.38 2.96
N LEU A 55 -4.55 -9.80 1.94
CA LEU A 55 -3.25 -10.43 2.09
C LEU A 55 -2.26 -9.50 2.79
N LYS A 56 -2.19 -8.21 2.41
CA LYS A 56 -1.35 -7.22 3.10
C LYS A 56 -1.70 -7.09 4.58
N ILE A 57 -2.98 -7.09 4.92
CA ILE A 57 -3.44 -7.04 6.32
C ILE A 57 -2.99 -8.32 7.06
N LEU A 58 -3.25 -9.50 6.49
CA LEU A 58 -2.87 -10.78 7.08
C LEU A 58 -1.35 -10.89 7.30
N LEU A 59 -0.56 -10.51 6.31
CA LEU A 59 0.91 -10.49 6.43
C LEU A 59 1.34 -9.50 7.51
N ASN A 60 0.80 -8.28 7.52
CA ASN A 60 1.11 -7.32 8.58
C ASN A 60 0.80 -7.87 9.98
N HIS A 61 -0.29 -8.61 10.16
CA HIS A 61 -0.61 -9.24 11.45
C HIS A 61 0.40 -10.32 11.84
N VAL A 62 0.84 -11.16 10.91
CA VAL A 62 1.88 -12.17 11.18
C VAL A 62 3.18 -11.49 11.61
N PHE A 63 3.54 -10.37 10.99
CA PHE A 63 4.77 -9.63 11.27
C PHE A 63 4.64 -8.56 12.37
N GLN A 64 3.46 -8.36 12.97
CA GLN A 64 3.29 -7.45 14.12
C GLN A 64 4.16 -7.87 15.31
N GLY A 65 4.50 -9.15 15.44
CA GLY A 65 5.46 -9.65 16.43
C GLY A 65 6.93 -9.28 16.16
N GLU A 66 7.26 -8.82 14.95
CA GLU A 66 8.62 -8.45 14.53
C GLU A 66 8.83 -6.94 14.36
N ARG A 67 7.80 -6.10 14.58
CA ARG A 67 7.96 -4.65 14.52
C ARG A 67 8.87 -4.18 15.67
N LEU A 68 9.85 -3.33 15.33
CA LEU A 68 10.66 -2.65 16.33
C LEU A 68 9.73 -1.82 17.23
N SER A 69 9.76 -2.10 18.53
CA SER A 69 9.05 -1.31 19.52
C SER A 69 9.73 0.05 19.71
N ASP A 70 9.02 0.99 20.34
CA ASP A 70 9.60 2.29 20.73
C ASP A 70 10.84 2.11 21.61
N GLU A 71 10.89 1.03 22.39
CA GLU A 71 12.06 0.66 23.20
C GLU A 71 13.27 0.28 22.33
N HIS A 72 13.06 -0.50 21.26
CA HIS A 72 14.13 -0.83 20.31
C HIS A 72 14.65 0.43 19.60
N VAL A 73 13.75 1.32 19.19
CA VAL A 73 14.11 2.59 18.54
C VAL A 73 14.87 3.50 19.51
N ALA A 74 14.38 3.65 20.74
CA ALA A 74 15.04 4.44 21.79
C ALA A 74 16.44 3.88 22.11
N GLY A 75 16.59 2.55 22.15
CA GLY A 75 17.87 1.89 22.34
C GLY A 75 18.91 2.28 21.27
N VAL A 76 18.51 2.27 19.99
CA VAL A 76 19.40 2.68 18.88
C VAL A 76 19.75 4.16 18.96
N ILE A 77 18.77 5.03 19.22
CA ILE A 77 18.99 6.48 19.35
C ILE A 77 19.97 6.76 20.48
N ASN A 78 19.77 6.16 21.65
CA ASN A 78 20.63 6.33 22.82
C ASN A 78 22.05 5.85 22.54
N ALA A 79 22.21 4.68 21.90
CA ALA A 79 23.52 4.18 21.50
C ALA A 79 24.24 5.19 20.59
N ILE A 80 23.59 5.69 19.53
CA ILE A 80 24.17 6.70 18.63
C ILE A 80 24.55 7.98 19.40
N ASP A 81 23.73 8.41 20.33
CA ASP A 81 23.99 9.60 21.15
C ASP A 81 25.19 9.42 22.08
N ASP A 82 25.35 8.23 22.67
CA ASP A 82 26.52 7.88 23.47
C ASP A 82 27.78 7.77 22.61
N PHE A 83 27.66 7.27 21.37
CA PHE A 83 28.72 7.32 20.35
C PHE A 83 29.18 8.74 20.07
N LYS A 84 28.25 9.67 19.85
CA LYS A 84 28.58 11.08 19.62
C LYS A 84 29.20 11.75 20.84
N LYS A 85 28.80 11.35 22.06
CA LYS A 85 29.27 11.95 23.32
C LYS A 85 30.56 11.30 23.84
N GLY A 86 31.10 10.30 23.17
CA GLY A 86 32.30 9.57 23.61
C GLY A 86 32.09 8.76 24.89
N ARG A 87 30.85 8.35 25.17
CA ARG A 87 30.45 7.63 26.40
C ARG A 87 30.36 6.12 26.18
N HIS A 88 31.42 5.51 25.64
CA HIS A 88 31.52 4.06 25.59
C HIS A 88 32.34 3.55 26.77
N GLY A 89 31.65 2.93 27.71
CA GLY A 89 32.22 2.16 28.82
C GLY A 89 31.31 1.00 29.14
#